data_AF-A0A821XV41-F1
#
_entry.id   AF-A0A821XV41-F1
#
_cell.length_a   1.000
_cell.length_b   1.000
_cell.length_c   1.000
_cell.angle_alpha   90.00
_cell.angle_beta   90.00
_cell.angle_gamma   90.00
#
_symmetry.space_group_name_H-M   'P 1'
#
loop_
_entity.id
_entity.type
_entity.pdbx_description
1 polymer ?
#
loop_
_entity_poly.entity_id
_entity_poly.type
_entity_poly.pdbx_seq_one_letter_code
_entity_poly.pdbx_strand_id
1 'polypeptide(L)'
;MSEIDLNILLKFITTFDGSREKLGPFLANCQNAMSMATPSQTDVLLKYILSRLEGKAESACSIRDFNKWPQLEDFLKAQFGDKKHYAYLLADLQDCKQSTNETISQYSLKVESCLSKLLAEINISIPTKKRMNS
;
A
#
# COMPACT_ATOMS: atom_id res chain seq x y z
N MET A 1 -20.35 -4.23 24.08
CA MET A 1 -19.93 -4.35 22.66
C MET A 1 -19.63 -5.81 22.43
N SER A 2 -20.28 -6.42 21.45
CA SER A 2 -20.10 -7.83 21.11
C SER A 2 -18.64 -8.04 20.72
N GLU A 3 -17.90 -8.86 21.48
CA GLU A 3 -16.56 -9.26 21.10
C GLU A 3 -16.65 -10.01 19.77
N ILE A 4 -15.98 -9.46 18.75
CA ILE A 4 -15.82 -10.18 17.49
C ILE A 4 -14.82 -11.29 17.76
N ASP A 5 -15.19 -12.52 17.39
CA ASP A 5 -14.33 -13.68 17.57
C ASP A 5 -12.99 -13.44 16.83
N LEU A 6 -11.89 -13.67 17.54
CA LEU A 6 -10.54 -13.54 17.00
C LEU A 6 -10.38 -14.36 15.71
N ASN A 7 -11.00 -15.54 15.61
CA ASN A 7 -10.96 -16.36 14.40
C ASN A 7 -11.58 -15.68 13.18
N ILE A 8 -12.56 -14.80 13.38
CA ILE A 8 -13.16 -14.02 12.30
C ILE A 8 -12.16 -12.96 11.84
N LEU A 9 -11.49 -12.28 12.77
CA LEU A 9 -10.47 -11.27 12.47
C LEU A 9 -9.26 -11.86 11.74
N LEU A 10 -8.82 -13.06 12.13
CA LEU A 10 -7.71 -13.78 11.49
C LEU A 10 -7.99 -14.16 10.02
N LYS A 11 -9.26 -14.36 9.65
CA LYS A 11 -9.65 -14.68 8.26
C LYS A 11 -9.48 -13.50 7.30
N PHE A 12 -9.48 -12.26 7.80
CA PHE A 12 -9.21 -11.09 6.98
C PHE A 12 -7.73 -11.00 6.59
N ILE A 13 -6.83 -11.58 7.39
CA ILE A 13 -5.38 -11.47 7.18
C ILE A 13 -4.91 -12.53 6.18
N THR A 14 -4.72 -12.09 4.94
CA THR A 14 -4.12 -12.89 3.87
C THR A 14 -2.61 -13.00 4.03
N THR A 15 -1.94 -13.90 3.32
CA THR A 15 -0.47 -13.93 3.29
C THR A 15 0.08 -12.76 2.46
N PHE A 16 1.28 -12.31 2.81
CA PHE A 16 1.98 -11.24 2.09
C PHE A 16 3.43 -11.65 1.80
N ASP A 17 3.75 -11.79 0.52
CA ASP A 17 5.04 -12.25 0.00
C ASP A 17 6.04 -11.10 -0.28
N GLY A 18 5.62 -9.85 -0.06
CA GLY A 18 6.36 -8.66 -0.49
C GLY A 18 5.96 -8.13 -1.87
N SER A 19 4.92 -8.67 -2.51
CA SER A 19 4.42 -8.20 -3.80
C SER A 19 3.67 -6.87 -3.65
N ARG A 20 4.05 -5.90 -4.48
CA ARG A 20 3.49 -4.54 -4.43
C ARG A 20 1.97 -4.50 -4.66
N GLU A 21 1.49 -5.26 -5.64
CA GLU A 21 0.07 -5.35 -5.98
C GLU A 21 -0.78 -5.87 -4.81
N LYS A 22 -0.19 -6.70 -3.94
CA LYS A 22 -0.84 -7.27 -2.77
C LYS A 22 -0.73 -6.38 -1.53
N LEU A 23 0.18 -5.39 -1.51
CA LEU A 23 0.44 -4.55 -0.34
C LEU A 23 -0.78 -3.72 0.05
N GLY A 24 -1.41 -3.03 -0.92
CA GLY A 24 -2.59 -2.20 -0.67
C GLY A 24 -3.75 -3.00 -0.06
N PRO A 25 -4.21 -4.09 -0.71
CA PRO A 25 -5.25 -4.97 -0.17
C PRO A 25 -4.89 -5.58 1.19
N PHE A 26 -3.64 -6.03 1.37
CA PHE A 26 -3.17 -6.61 2.63
C PHE A 26 -3.23 -5.61 3.79
N LEU A 27 -2.71 -4.39 3.58
CA LEU A 27 -2.73 -3.33 4.59
C LEU A 27 -4.17 -2.93 4.93
N ALA A 28 -5.04 -2.78 3.94
CA ALA A 28 -6.45 -2.45 4.17
C ALA A 28 -7.16 -3.53 5.00
N ASN A 29 -6.93 -4.80 4.68
CA ASN A 29 -7.51 -5.92 5.42
C ASN A 29 -6.98 -6.00 6.87
N CYS A 30 -5.68 -5.80 7.07
CA CYS A 30 -5.10 -5.74 8.40
C CYS A 30 -5.63 -4.54 9.20
N GLN A 31 -5.76 -3.36 8.57
CA GLN A 31 -6.34 -2.17 9.20
C GLN A 31 -7.78 -2.42 9.66
N ASN A 32 -8.58 -3.09 8.84
CA ASN A 32 -9.97 -3.44 9.18
C ASN A 32 -10.04 -4.45 10.32
N ALA A 33 -9.20 -5.49 10.29
CA ALA A 33 -9.12 -6.45 11.40
C ALA A 33 -8.71 -5.76 12.72
N MET A 34 -7.76 -4.83 12.65
CA MET A 34 -7.23 -4.11 13.81
C MET A 34 -8.17 -3.04 14.35
N SER A 35 -8.99 -2.41 13.51
CA SER A 35 -10.01 -1.45 13.97
C SER A 35 -11.21 -2.14 14.64
N MET A 36 -11.44 -3.42 14.32
CA MET A 36 -12.49 -4.26 14.87
C MET A 36 -12.05 -5.07 16.10
N ALA A 37 -10.75 -5.09 16.38
CA ALA A 37 -10.14 -5.85 17.48
C ALA A 37 -10.21 -5.11 18.82
N THR A 38 -10.29 -5.88 19.92
CA THR A 38 -10.05 -5.34 21.26
C THR A 38 -8.54 -5.15 21.51
N PRO A 39 -8.12 -4.34 22.50
CA PRO A 39 -6.71 -4.14 22.82
C PRO A 39 -5.95 -5.44 23.14
N SER A 40 -6.62 -6.41 23.78
CA SER A 40 -6.07 -7.73 24.08
C SER A 40 -5.90 -8.61 22.83
N GLN A 41 -6.74 -8.42 21.81
CA GLN A 41 -6.64 -9.13 20.53
C GLN A 41 -5.61 -8.50 19.58
N THR A 42 -5.33 -7.21 19.74
CA THR A 42 -4.43 -6.43 18.87
C THR A 42 -3.01 -6.99 18.87
N ASP A 43 -2.51 -7.41 20.05
CA ASP A 43 -1.18 -8.02 20.18
C ASP A 43 -1.11 -9.40 19.53
N VAL A 44 -2.19 -10.18 19.64
CA VAL A 44 -2.30 -11.51 19.02
C VAL A 44 -2.40 -11.38 17.50
N LEU A 45 -3.18 -10.42 17.01
CA LEU A 45 -3.28 -10.08 15.60
C LEU A 45 -1.93 -9.65 15.04
N LEU A 46 -1.17 -8.81 15.74
CA LEU A 46 0.15 -8.39 15.27
C LEU A 46 1.10 -9.58 15.10
N LYS A 47 1.15 -10.50 16.07
CA LYS A 47 1.94 -11.72 15.97
C LYS A 47 1.47 -12.60 14.82
N TYR A 48 0.17 -12.71 14.62
CA TYR A 48 -0.39 -13.46 13.50
C TYR A 48 -0.02 -12.82 12.16
N ILE A 49 -0.17 -11.51 12.00
CA ILE A 49 0.23 -10.77 10.79
C ILE A 49 1.69 -11.05 10.46
N LEU A 50 2.60 -10.98 11.44
CA LEU A 50 4.02 -11.29 11.25
C LEU A 50 4.22 -12.73 10.77
N SER A 51 3.47 -13.70 11.30
CA SER A 51 3.52 -15.10 10.83
C SER A 51 2.94 -15.33 9.43
N ARG A 52 2.19 -14.36 8.89
CA ARG A 52 1.60 -14.40 7.54
C ARG A 52 2.45 -13.67 6.50
N LEU A 53 3.56 -13.07 6.93
CA LEU A 53 4.58 -12.55 6.02
C LEU A 53 5.42 -13.71 5.50
N GLU A 54 5.66 -13.73 4.20
CA GLU A 54 6.44 -14.78 3.53
C GLU A 54 7.50 -14.14 2.63
N GLY A 55 8.55 -14.90 2.32
CA GLY A 55 9.54 -14.54 1.31
C GLY A 55 10.26 -13.22 1.62
N LYS A 56 10.05 -12.21 0.76
CA LYS A 56 10.76 -10.92 0.88
C LYS A 56 10.26 -10.11 2.08
N ALA A 57 8.97 -10.20 2.41
CA ALA A 57 8.39 -9.50 3.54
C ALA A 57 8.88 -10.07 4.86
N GLU A 58 8.90 -11.40 4.99
CA GLU A 58 9.45 -12.11 6.15
C GLU A 58 10.93 -11.74 6.36
N SER A 59 11.74 -11.83 5.31
CA SER A 59 13.17 -11.51 5.36
C SER A 59 13.44 -10.05 5.73
N ALA A 60 12.57 -9.13 5.33
CA ALA A 60 12.71 -7.72 5.69
C ALA A 60 12.28 -7.44 7.14
N CYS A 61 11.25 -8.14 7.62
CA CYS A 61 10.72 -7.99 8.97
C CYS A 61 11.53 -8.75 10.03
N SER A 62 12.32 -9.77 9.67
CA SER A 62 13.19 -10.48 10.63
C SER A 62 14.35 -9.65 11.17
N ILE A 63 14.70 -8.54 10.49
CA ILE A 63 15.81 -7.66 10.83
C ILE A 63 15.38 -6.58 11.84
N ARG A 64 14.08 -6.49 12.18
CA ARG A 64 13.54 -5.41 12.99
C ARG A 64 12.36 -5.88 13.84
N ASP A 65 12.36 -5.53 15.12
CA ASP A 65 11.24 -5.85 16.01
C ASP A 65 10.09 -4.83 15.85
N PHE A 66 8.88 -5.36 15.72
CA PHE A 66 7.65 -4.55 15.63
C PHE A 66 6.77 -4.82 16.85
N ASN A 67 6.65 -3.81 17.72
CA ASN A 67 5.83 -3.91 18.93
C ASN A 67 4.42 -3.34 18.75
N LYS A 68 4.19 -2.56 17.68
CA LYS A 68 2.89 -1.97 17.37
C LYS A 68 2.62 -2.02 15.87
N TRP A 69 1.36 -2.24 15.52
CA TRP A 69 0.92 -2.27 14.12
C TRP A 69 1.30 -1.05 13.29
N PRO A 70 1.15 0.20 13.77
CA PRO A 70 1.56 1.37 12.99
C PRO A 70 3.04 1.33 12.55
N GLN A 71 3.92 0.74 13.38
CA GLN A 71 5.34 0.60 13.03
C GLN A 71 5.54 -0.40 11.89
N LEU A 72 4.79 -1.50 11.91
CA LEU A 72 4.83 -2.51 10.85
C LEU A 72 4.21 -1.97 9.55
N GLU A 73 3.06 -1.30 9.65
CA GLU A 73 2.38 -0.67 8.53
C GLU A 73 3.30 0.34 7.80
N ASP A 74 3.92 1.25 8.55
CA ASP A 74 4.83 2.25 7.98
C ASP A 74 6.07 1.61 7.36
N PHE A 75 6.60 0.54 7.98
CA PHE A 75 7.73 -0.20 7.42
C PHE A 75 7.38 -0.90 6.12
N LEU A 76 6.24 -1.60 6.07
CA LEU A 76 5.79 -2.27 4.85
C LEU A 76 5.52 -1.28 3.72
N LYS A 77 4.94 -0.10 4.03
CA LYS A 77 4.80 1.00 3.07
C LYS A 77 6.13 1.59 2.62
N ALA A 78 7.10 1.73 3.51
CA ALA A 78 8.40 2.28 3.16
C ALA A 78 9.22 1.31 2.30
N GLN A 79 9.14 0.01 2.59
CA GLN A 79 9.97 -1.03 1.98
C GLN A 79 9.36 -1.63 0.71
N PHE A 80 8.04 -1.78 0.68
CA PHE A 80 7.30 -2.38 -0.43
C PHE A 80 6.35 -1.39 -1.13
N GLY A 81 6.21 -0.17 -0.60
CA GLY A 81 5.42 0.89 -1.24
C GLY A 81 6.22 1.76 -2.20
N ASP A 82 5.51 2.44 -3.10
CA ASP A 82 6.08 3.07 -4.29
C ASP A 82 6.61 4.49 -4.06
N LYS A 83 7.72 4.62 -3.31
CA LYS A 83 8.46 5.90 -3.29
C LYS A 83 9.27 6.16 -4.57
N LYS A 84 9.69 5.10 -5.27
CA LYS A 84 10.54 5.21 -6.48
C LYS A 84 9.74 5.39 -7.77
N HIS A 85 8.51 4.87 -7.86
CA HIS A 85 7.71 4.97 -9.07
C HIS A 85 7.17 6.40 -9.29
N TYR A 86 6.74 7.11 -8.24
CA TYR A 86 6.30 8.50 -8.35
C TYR A 86 7.38 9.45 -8.90
N ALA A 87 8.60 9.39 -8.35
CA ALA A 87 9.70 10.25 -8.80
C ALA A 87 10.09 9.96 -10.26
N TYR A 88 10.04 8.69 -10.66
CA TYR A 88 10.27 8.27 -12.04
C TYR A 88 9.17 8.76 -12.99
N LEU A 89 7.89 8.62 -12.60
CA LEU A 89 6.75 9.14 -13.38
C LEU A 89 6.77 10.67 -13.51
N LEU A 90 7.22 11.38 -12.47
CA LEU A 90 7.36 12.84 -12.50
C LEU A 90 8.49 13.25 -13.45
N ALA A 91 9.62 12.54 -13.44
CA ALA A 91 10.71 12.75 -14.38
C ALA A 91 10.26 12.48 -15.83
N ASP A 92 9.55 11.36 -16.08
CA ASP A 92 8.98 11.03 -17.39
C ASP A 92 8.03 12.12 -17.90
N LEU A 93 7.23 12.73 -17.03
CA LEU A 93 6.36 13.85 -17.39
C LEU A 93 7.15 15.12 -17.72
N GLN A 94 8.20 15.44 -16.95
CA GLN A 94 9.06 16.60 -17.17
C GLN A 94 9.86 16.49 -18.47
N ASP A 95 10.27 15.27 -18.82
CA ASP A 95 10.99 14.97 -20.06
C ASP A 95 10.06 14.74 -21.26
N CYS A 96 8.74 14.78 -21.03
CA CYS A 96 7.73 14.63 -22.07
C CYS A 96 7.64 15.88 -22.95
N LYS A 97 8.59 16.02 -23.88
CA LYS A 97 8.60 17.05 -24.93
C LYS A 97 8.05 16.49 -26.23
N GLN A 98 7.41 17.36 -27.01
CA GLN A 98 6.96 17.03 -28.36
C GLN A 98 8.19 16.75 -29.25
N SER A 99 8.20 15.60 -29.92
CA SER A 99 9.27 15.27 -30.87
C SER A 99 9.04 15.95 -32.23
N THR A 100 10.10 16.18 -32.99
CA THR A 100 10.05 16.86 -34.31
C THR A 100 9.17 16.15 -35.34
N ASN A 101 8.95 14.84 -35.19
CA ASN A 101 8.12 14.02 -36.07
C ASN A 101 6.78 13.60 -35.42
N GLU A 102 6.40 14.23 -34.31
CA GLU A 102 5.20 13.90 -33.54
C GLU A 102 4.09 14.92 -33.82
N THR A 103 2.91 14.42 -34.21
CA THR A 103 1.74 15.29 -34.37
C THR A 103 1.24 15.79 -33.02
N ILE A 104 0.55 16.93 -33.01
CA ILE A 104 -0.02 17.51 -31.79
C ILE A 104 -0.93 16.51 -31.07
N SER A 105 -1.76 15.75 -31.80
CA SER A 105 -2.64 14.74 -31.20
C SER A 105 -1.88 13.60 -30.53
N GLN A 106 -0.77 13.13 -31.13
CA GLN A 106 0.07 12.08 -30.53
C GLN A 106 0.76 12.58 -29.27
N TYR A 107 1.27 13.80 -29.29
CA TYR A 107 1.87 14.44 -28.13
C TYR A 107 0.85 14.61 -26.98
N SER A 108 -0.36 15.10 -27.28
CA SER A 108 -1.42 15.23 -26.28
C SER A 108 -1.77 13.89 -25.64
N LEU A 109 -1.93 12.82 -26.43
CA LEU A 109 -2.20 11.48 -25.91
C LEU A 109 -1.07 10.96 -25.01
N LYS A 110 0.19 11.24 -25.36
CA LYS A 110 1.36 10.87 -24.56
C LYS A 110 1.38 11.59 -23.22
N VAL A 111 1.11 12.90 -23.21
CA VAL A 111 1.01 13.70 -21.98
C VAL A 111 -0.16 13.21 -21.11
N GLU A 112 -1.32 12.94 -21.69
CA GLU A 112 -2.48 12.39 -20.98
C GLU A 112 -2.19 11.00 -20.38
N SER A 113 -1.44 10.15 -21.10
CA SER A 113 -1.01 8.85 -20.59
C SER A 113 -0.08 8.98 -19.38
N CYS A 114 0.92 9.87 -19.45
CA CYS A 114 1.82 10.16 -18.32
C CYS A 114 1.04 10.71 -17.12
N LEU A 115 0.14 11.67 -17.34
CA LEU A 115 -0.71 12.24 -16.30
C LEU A 115 -1.61 11.17 -15.65
N SER A 116 -2.22 10.29 -16.45
CA SER A 116 -3.10 9.23 -15.95
C SER A 116 -2.36 8.23 -15.06
N LYS A 117 -1.13 7.85 -15.44
CA LYS A 117 -0.26 6.99 -14.61
C LYS A 117 0.09 7.68 -13.29
N LEU A 118 0.39 8.97 -13.33
CA LEU A 118 0.74 9.77 -12.15
C LEU A 118 -0.45 9.94 -11.21
N LEU A 119 -1.65 10.18 -11.76
CA LEU A 119 -2.90 10.24 -10.98
C LEU A 119 -3.28 8.88 -10.39
N ALA A 120 -3.11 7.79 -11.12
CA ALA A 120 -3.31 6.44 -10.59
C ALA A 120 -2.35 6.16 -9.43
N GLU A 121 -1.07 6.50 -9.59
CA GLU A 121 -0.06 6.38 -8.55
C GLU A 121 -0.40 7.22 -7.31
N ILE A 122 -0.81 8.47 -7.50
CA ILE A 122 -1.24 9.36 -6.42
C ILE A 122 -2.46 8.78 -5.70
N ASN A 123 -3.46 8.26 -6.42
CA ASN A 123 -4.66 7.67 -5.81
C ASN A 123 -4.36 6.37 -5.05
N ILE A 124 -3.36 5.61 -5.47
CA ILE A 124 -2.86 4.43 -4.73
C ILE A 124 -2.05 4.87 -3.50
N SER A 125 -1.26 5.94 -3.63
CA SER A 125 -0.35 6.45 -2.60
C SER A 125 -1.01 7.29 -1.52
N ILE A 126 -2.13 7.96 -1.82
CA ILE A 126 -2.94 8.72 -0.87
C ILE A 126 -4.03 7.79 -0.36
N PRO A 127 -3.95 7.28 0.89
CA PRO A 127 -5.09 6.59 1.48
C PRO A 127 -6.25 7.58 1.52
N THR A 128 -7.41 7.17 1.02
CA THR A 128 -8.68 7.88 1.06
C THR A 128 -9.06 8.28 2.49
N LYS A 129 -8.47 9.34 3.03
CA LYS A 129 -8.81 9.92 4.34
C LYS A 129 -9.66 11.18 4.23
N LYS A 130 -10.27 11.45 3.07
CA LYS A 130 -11.03 12.69 2.83
C LYS A 130 -12.26 12.54 1.92
N ARG A 131 -13.06 11.48 2.12
CA ARG A 131 -14.41 11.36 1.53
C ARG A 131 -15.52 11.05 2.55
N MET A 132 -15.25 11.21 3.84
CA MET A 132 -16.28 11.27 4.88
C MET A 132 -16.10 12.60 5.60
N ASN A 133 -16.78 13.62 5.11
CA ASN A 133 -17.16 14.88 5.76
C ASN A 133 -17.93 15.68 4.70
N SER A 134 -19.10 15.17 4.37
CA SER A 134 -20.18 15.88 3.67
C SER A 134 -21.46 15.57 4.42
#